data_AF-A0A496PUI8-F1
#
_entry.id   AF-A0A496PUI8-F1
#
_cell.length_a   1.000
_cell.length_b   1.000
_cell.length_c   1.000
_cell.angle_alpha   90.00
_cell.angle_beta   90.00
_cell.angle_gamma   90.00
#
_symmetry.space_group_name_H-M   'P 1'
#
loop_
_entity.id
_entity.type
_entity.pdbx_description
1 polymer ?
#
loop_
_entity_poly.entity_id
_entity_poly.type
_entity_poly.pdbx_seq_one_letter_code
_entity_poly.pdbx_strand_id
1 'polypeptide(L)' 'MSQEAVASATDKKTNPSDRNRRMVTIDGNTAAAYVAHATNEVIAIYPITPSSVMGEIADARSAAGEKNIWGAIPDVVEM' A
#
# COMPACT_ATOMS: atom_id res chain seq x y z
N MET A 1 10.85 24.85 -19.15
CA MET A 1 9.48 25.22 -19.58
C MET A 1 8.77 23.90 -19.78
N SER A 2 7.78 23.44 -19.01
CA SER A 2 6.66 24.08 -18.29
C SER A 2 5.90 22.86 -17.70
N GLN A 3 5.41 22.73 -16.47
CA GLN A 3 5.12 23.61 -15.34
C GLN A 3 5.21 22.74 -14.07
N GLU A 4 6.12 23.04 -13.14
CA GLU A 4 5.87 22.88 -11.72
C GLU A 4 5.09 24.11 -11.28
N ALA A 5 3.89 23.96 -10.72
CA ALA A 5 3.28 24.87 -9.74
C ALA A 5 1.76 24.66 -9.68
N VAL A 6 1.29 23.88 -8.71
CA VAL A 6 0.17 24.30 -7.84
C VAL A 6 0.43 23.71 -6.45
N ALA A 7 1.38 24.30 -5.74
CA ALA A 7 1.43 24.20 -4.28
C ALA A 7 0.50 25.26 -3.70
N SER A 8 -0.21 24.90 -2.61
CA SER A 8 -0.93 25.76 -1.66
C SER A 8 -2.47 25.60 -1.65
N ALA A 9 -2.93 24.74 -0.75
CA ALA A 9 -4.18 24.93 -0.02
C ALA A 9 -3.92 24.66 1.48
N THR A 10 -3.41 25.71 2.13
CA THR A 10 -3.87 26.26 3.43
C THR A 10 -3.96 25.35 4.67
N ASP A 11 -3.05 25.66 5.60
CA ASP A 11 -3.17 25.69 7.07
C ASP A 11 -3.56 24.41 7.82
N LYS A 12 -2.54 23.60 8.16
CA LYS A 12 -2.62 22.67 9.29
C LYS A 12 -2.06 23.36 10.53
N LYS A 13 -2.93 23.61 11.52
CA LYS A 13 -2.51 23.71 12.93
C LYS A 13 -1.78 22.42 13.31
N THR A 14 -0.45 22.44 13.26
CA THR A 14 0.40 21.32 13.69
C THR A 14 0.41 21.29 15.22
N ASN A 15 -0.30 20.31 15.78
CA ASN A 15 -0.22 20.01 17.21
C ASN A 15 1.13 19.32 17.49
N PRO A 16 1.78 19.57 18.64
CA PRO A 16 3.15 19.12 18.94
C PRO A 16 3.31 17.59 19.17
N SER A 17 2.38 16.76 18.69
CA SER A 17 2.44 15.29 18.74
C SER A 17 2.62 14.63 17.37
N ASP A 18 2.98 15.40 16.33
CA ASP A 18 3.17 14.93 14.95
C ASP A 18 4.34 13.94 14.86
N ARG A 19 4.04 12.66 15.15
CA ARG A 19 4.82 11.54 14.59
C ARG A 19 4.87 11.75 13.08
N ASN A 20 6.08 11.77 12.50
CA ASN A 20 6.34 11.98 11.08
C ASN A 20 5.54 10.98 10.21
N ARG A 21 4.28 11.29 9.92
CA ARG A 21 3.38 10.45 9.13
C ARG A 21 3.61 10.76 7.67
N ARG A 22 4.15 9.78 6.94
CA ARG A 22 4.30 9.87 5.49
C ARG A 22 2.92 9.81 4.85
N MET A 23 2.45 10.94 4.36
CA MET A 23 1.26 11.01 3.52
C MET A 23 1.65 10.65 2.09
N VAL A 24 0.93 9.70 1.48
CA VAL A 24 1.13 9.27 0.10
C VAL A 24 -0.21 9.30 -0.64
N THR A 25 -0.18 9.64 -1.93
CA THR A 25 -1.36 9.55 -2.80
C THR A 25 -1.33 8.19 -3.48
N ILE A 26 -2.32 7.35 -3.16
CA ILE A 26 -2.48 5.99 -3.69
C ILE A 26 -3.95 5.74 -3.98
N ASP A 27 -4.25 4.76 -4.84
CA ASP A 27 -5.62 4.29 -5.06
C ASP A 27 -6.07 3.32 -3.95
N GLY A 28 -7.37 3.04 -3.90
CA GLY A 28 -7.97 2.20 -2.85
C GLY A 28 -7.44 0.76 -2.85
N ASN A 29 -7.21 0.17 -4.04
CA ASN A 29 -6.69 -1.18 -4.17
C ASN A 29 -5.25 -1.28 -3.64
N THR A 30 -4.36 -0.33 -3.97
CA THR A 30 -3.01 -0.31 -3.42
C THR A 30 -3.01 -0.09 -1.91
N ALA A 31 -3.90 0.78 -1.41
CA ALA A 31 -4.03 1.01 0.03
C ALA A 31 -4.44 -0.26 0.78
N ALA A 32 -5.43 -1.00 0.25
CA ALA A 32 -5.89 -2.25 0.82
C ALA A 32 -4.81 -3.35 0.74
N ALA A 33 -4.17 -3.50 -0.42
CA ALA A 33 -3.09 -4.48 -0.62
C ALA A 33 -1.88 -4.22 0.28
N TYR A 34 -1.54 -2.95 0.53
CA TYR A 34 -0.47 -2.59 1.47
C TYR A 34 -0.73 -3.12 2.87
N VAL A 35 -1.95 -2.91 3.39
CA VAL A 35 -2.33 -3.38 4.72
C VAL A 35 -2.42 -4.90 4.74
N ALA A 36 -3.07 -5.51 3.73
CA ALA A 36 -3.25 -6.95 3.65
C ALA A 36 -1.92 -7.71 3.62
N HIS A 37 -0.96 -7.26 2.80
CA HIS A 37 0.38 -7.83 2.74
C HIS A 37 1.14 -7.63 4.07
N ALA A 38 0.98 -6.49 4.73
CA ALA A 38 1.64 -6.22 6.01
C ALA A 38 1.09 -7.06 7.17
N THR A 39 -0.19 -7.45 7.16
CA THR A 39 -0.83 -8.12 8.30
C THR A 39 -0.97 -9.63 8.19
N ASN A 40 -0.93 -10.17 6.97
CA ASN A 40 -1.23 -11.58 6.71
C ASN A 40 0.04 -12.41 6.45
N GLU A 41 -0.01 -13.70 6.77
CA GLU A 41 1.04 -14.68 6.44
C GLU A 41 0.72 -15.48 5.17
N VAL A 42 -0.57 -15.63 4.84
CA VAL A 42 -1.05 -16.34 3.66
C VAL A 42 -2.12 -15.51 2.96
N ILE A 43 -2.03 -15.41 1.64
CA ILE A 43 -2.93 -14.63 0.77
C ILE A 43 -3.34 -15.53 -0.40
N ALA A 44 -4.52 -16.12 -0.30
CA ALA A 44 -5.09 -16.89 -1.40
C ALA A 44 -5.92 -15.97 -2.31
N ILE A 45 -5.61 -15.93 -3.61
CA ILE A 45 -6.19 -14.99 -4.57
C ILE A 45 -6.86 -15.70 -5.74
N TYR A 46 -7.84 -15.03 -6.35
CA TYR A 46 -8.43 -15.40 -7.63
C TYR A 46 -8.74 -14.11 -8.42
N PRO A 47 -8.34 -14.00 -9.70
CA PRO A 47 -8.51 -12.76 -10.45
C PRO A 47 -9.99 -12.52 -10.81
N ILE A 48 -10.51 -11.35 -10.39
CA ILE A 48 -11.82 -10.84 -10.79
C ILE A 48 -11.80 -9.30 -10.83
N THR A 49 -12.40 -8.70 -11.87
CA THR A 49 -12.49 -7.25 -11.99
C THR A 49 -13.48 -6.69 -10.96
N PRO A 50 -13.17 -5.60 -10.23
CA PRO A 50 -12.01 -4.70 -10.33
C PRO A 50 -10.88 -4.95 -9.31
N SER A 51 -10.87 -6.09 -8.62
CA SER A 51 -9.98 -6.37 -7.48
C SER A 51 -8.68 -7.10 -7.85
N SER A 52 -8.49 -7.53 -9.09
CA SER A 52 -7.27 -8.25 -9.52
C SER A 52 -5.97 -7.54 -9.15
N VAL A 53 -5.97 -6.20 -9.22
CA VAL A 53 -4.81 -5.36 -8.84
C VAL A 53 -4.34 -5.61 -7.40
N MET A 54 -5.24 -5.95 -6.47
CA MET A 54 -4.85 -6.25 -5.09
C MET A 54 -3.99 -7.52 -5.01
N GLY A 55 -4.34 -8.55 -5.78
CA GLY A 55 -3.59 -9.80 -5.84
C GLY A 55 -2.24 -9.63 -6.52
N GLU A 56 -2.20 -8.89 -7.63
CA GLU A 56 -0.96 -8.56 -8.34
C GLU A 56 0.03 -7.78 -7.44
N ILE A 57 -0.47 -6.80 -6.67
CA ILE A 57 0.38 -6.04 -5.73
C ILE A 57 0.88 -6.92 -4.59
N ALA A 58 0.04 -7.80 -4.05
CA ALA A 58 0.43 -8.72 -2.99
C ALA A 58 1.53 -9.68 -3.47
N ASP A 59 1.35 -10.29 -4.65
CA ASP A 59 2.35 -11.18 -5.27
C ASP A 59 3.66 -10.44 -5.55
N ALA A 60 3.60 -9.25 -6.15
CA ALA A 60 4.79 -8.45 -6.43
C ALA A 60 5.59 -8.08 -5.17
N ARG A 61 4.90 -7.79 -4.05
CA ARG A 61 5.55 -7.46 -2.76
C ARG A 61 6.17 -8.69 -2.11
N SER A 62 5.48 -9.83 -2.14
CA SER A 62 6.01 -11.10 -1.66
C SER A 62 7.23 -11.53 -2.49
N ALA A 63 7.17 -11.40 -3.81
CA ALA A 63 8.29 -11.67 -4.73
C ALA A 63 9.48 -10.71 -4.52
N ALA A 64 9.22 -9.46 -4.12
CA ALA A 64 10.25 -8.51 -3.72
C ALA A 64 10.86 -8.82 -2.33
N GLY A 65 10.35 -9.82 -1.62
CA GLY A 65 10.81 -10.21 -0.29
C GLY A 65 10.40 -9.23 0.81
N GLU A 66 9.34 -8.43 0.58
CA GLU A 66 8.82 -7.53 1.61
C GLU A 66 8.26 -8.38 2.77
N LYS A 67 8.66 -8.04 4.00
CA LYS A 67 8.23 -8.78 5.19
C LYS A 67 6.97 -8.15 5.77
N ASN A 68 6.09 -9.00 6.27
CA ASN A 68 4.95 -8.59 7.07
C ASN A 68 5.40 -8.18 8.50
N ILE A 69 4.44 -7.74 9.32
CA ILE A 69 4.69 -7.35 10.71
C ILE A 69 5.20 -8.51 11.60
N TRP A 70 5.07 -9.75 11.12
CA TRP A 70 5.54 -10.96 11.79
C TRP A 70 6.96 -11.37 11.39
N GLY A 71 7.58 -10.63 10.44
CA GLY A 71 8.93 -10.91 9.95
C GLY A 71 9.01 -12.03 8.91
N ALA A 72 7.87 -12.56 8.47
CA ALA A 72 7.75 -13.54 7.40
C ALA A 72 7.39 -12.86 6.08
N ILE A 73 7.67 -13.52 4.96
CA ILE A 73 7.19 -13.11 3.64
C ILE A 73 5.84 -13.80 3.44
N PRO A 74 4.74 -13.05 3.16
CA PRO A 74 3.44 -13.66 2.94
C PRO A 74 3.45 -14.64 1.76
N ASP A 75 2.86 -15.81 1.93
CA ASP A 75 2.69 -16.79 0.86
C ASP A 75 1.45 -16.44 0.02
N VAL A 76 1.66 -16.15 -1.26
CA VAL A 76 0.60 -15.74 -2.20
C VAL A 76 0.33 -16.91 -3.14
N VAL A 77 -0.91 -17.41 -3.11
CA VAL A 77 -1.31 -18.58 -3.90
C VAL A 77 -2.54 -18.23 -4.73
N GLU A 78 -2.44 -18.42 -6.05
CA GLU A 78 -3.58 -18.37 -6.94
C GLU A 78 -4.35 -19.70 -6.89
N MET A 79 -5.67 -19.62 -6.71
CA MET A 79 -6.58 -20.78 -6.68
C MET A 79 -7.29 -21.04 -8.00
#